data_AF-A0AAV9RX32-F1
#
_entry.id   AF-A0AAV9RX32-F1
#
_cell.length_a   1.000
_cell.length_b   1.000
_cell.length_c   1.000
_cell.angle_alpha   90.00
_cell.angle_beta   90.00
_cell.angle_gamma   90.00
#
_symmetry.space_group_name_H-M   'P 1'
#
loop_
_entity.id
_entity.type
_entity.pdbx_description
1 polymer ?
#
loop_
_entity_poly.entity_id
_entity_poly.type
_entity_poly.pdbx_seq_one_letter_code
_entity_poly.pdbx_strand_id
1 'polypeptide(L)'
;MSDIVEDESDISFTVKFLGRVQVVRPSGLQILEEAAESLKIPDKFNSEKAAKKSKVHIFLTMGGIDILENKTKYLLYTCPLSTVSFCAVLRSSPKVFGFVAQHPASDLYHCYLFQSQKFNKVLQRENKELKRKLAGNNIYETKQV
;
A
#
# COMPACT_ATOMS: atom_id res chain seq x y z
N MET A 1 17.79 19.39 29.38
CA MET A 1 17.32 19.39 27.99
C MET A 1 16.87 17.97 27.72
N SER A 2 15.59 17.67 27.90
CA SER A 2 15.05 16.35 27.63
C SER A 2 14.88 16.26 26.13
N ASP A 3 15.69 15.43 25.48
CA ASP A 3 15.51 15.09 24.08
C ASP A 3 14.10 14.53 23.93
N ILE A 4 13.21 15.34 23.35
CA ILE A 4 11.92 14.90 22.86
C ILE A 4 12.28 14.04 21.64
N VAL A 5 12.47 12.74 21.88
CA VAL A 5 12.38 11.75 20.82
C VAL A 5 10.93 11.80 20.39
N GLU A 6 10.62 12.64 19.40
CA GLU A 6 9.35 12.58 18.70
C GLU A 6 9.21 11.15 18.22
N ASP A 7 8.20 10.47 18.76
CA ASP A 7 7.87 9.08 18.53
C ASP A 7 7.76 8.86 17.01
N GLU A 8 8.86 8.42 16.40
CA GLU A 8 8.99 7.88 15.04
C GLU A 8 8.17 6.59 14.99
N SER A 9 6.84 6.75 15.08
CA SER A 9 5.93 5.66 15.28
C SER A 9 5.87 4.82 14.01
N ASP A 10 6.67 3.76 13.99
CA ASP A 10 6.54 2.68 13.03
C ASP A 10 5.12 2.13 13.13
N ILE A 11 4.37 2.20 12.03
CA ILE A 11 3.00 1.71 12.00
C ILE A 11 3.02 0.28 11.50
N SER A 12 2.46 -0.64 12.28
CA SER A 12 2.27 -2.01 11.84
C SER A 12 0.84 -2.50 12.05
N PHE A 13 0.31 -3.23 11.07
CA PHE A 13 -1.07 -3.71 11.11
C PHE A 13 -1.27 -4.96 10.23
N THR A 14 -2.22 -5.81 10.63
CA THR A 14 -2.58 -7.02 9.88
C THR A 14 -3.80 -6.78 9.01
N VAL A 15 -3.68 -7.08 7.71
CA VAL A 15 -4.77 -6.95 6.74
C VAL A 15 -4.81 -8.15 5.81
N LYS A 16 -5.92 -8.31 5.09
CA LYS A 16 -6.01 -9.29 4.01
C LYS A 16 -5.36 -8.69 2.77
N PHE A 17 -4.37 -9.37 2.21
CA PHE A 17 -3.81 -9.02 0.92
C PHE A 17 -4.76 -9.48 -0.19
N LEU A 18 -5.17 -8.55 -1.05
CA LEU A 18 -6.00 -8.85 -2.22
C LEU A 18 -5.15 -9.21 -3.42
N GLY A 19 -3.99 -8.57 -3.57
CA GLY A 19 -3.02 -8.87 -4.62
C GLY A 19 -2.17 -7.67 -5.03
N ARG A 20 -1.24 -7.96 -5.95
CA ARG A 20 -0.40 -6.99 -6.66
C ARG A 20 -0.82 -6.98 -8.13
N VAL A 21 -0.95 -5.80 -8.73
CA VAL A 21 -1.32 -5.64 -10.14
C VAL A 21 -0.36 -4.65 -10.78
N GLN A 22 0.23 -4.99 -11.91
CA GLN A 22 0.98 -4.02 -12.71
C GLN A 22 0.02 -2.98 -13.28
N VAL A 23 0.37 -1.70 -13.15
CA VAL A 23 -0.48 -0.57 -13.58
C VAL A 23 0.29 0.35 -14.53
N VAL A 24 -0.45 1.03 -15.39
CA VAL A 24 0.12 1.87 -16.46
C VAL A 24 0.38 3.32 -16.05
N ARG A 25 -0.09 3.75 -14.87
CA ARG A 25 0.09 5.11 -14.36
C ARG A 25 0.54 5.10 -12.88
N PRO A 26 1.36 6.07 -12.45
CA PRO A 26 1.87 6.14 -11.08
C PRO A 26 0.81 6.55 -10.05
N SER A 27 -0.30 7.18 -10.46
CA SER A 27 -1.28 7.74 -9.53
C SER A 27 -2.69 7.78 -10.12
N GLY A 28 -3.66 8.00 -9.24
CA GLY A 28 -5.07 8.19 -9.59
C GLY A 28 -5.98 7.13 -8.98
N LEU A 29 -7.18 7.57 -8.55
CA LEU A 29 -8.16 6.67 -7.94
C LEU A 29 -8.63 5.59 -8.91
N GLN A 30 -8.83 5.95 -10.18
CA GLN A 30 -9.24 5.04 -11.24
C GLN A 30 -8.28 3.84 -11.37
N ILE A 31 -6.96 4.05 -11.20
CA ILE A 31 -5.97 2.97 -11.26
C ILE A 31 -6.19 1.95 -10.14
N LEU A 32 -6.51 2.41 -8.92
CA LEU A 32 -6.81 1.50 -7.81
C LEU A 32 -8.13 0.76 -8.02
N GLU A 33 -9.14 1.40 -8.62
CA GLU A 33 -10.43 0.79 -8.92
C GLU A 33 -10.29 -0.30 -9.98
N GLU A 34 -9.63 0.00 -11.11
CA GLU A 34 -9.32 -0.94 -12.18
C GLU A 34 -8.51 -2.13 -11.66
N ALA A 35 -7.47 -1.88 -10.85
CA ALA A 35 -6.67 -2.93 -10.25
C ALA A 35 -7.51 -3.83 -9.31
N ALA A 36 -8.38 -3.23 -8.48
CA ALA A 36 -9.26 -3.98 -7.58
C ALA A 36 -10.30 -4.82 -8.33
N GLU A 37 -10.81 -4.35 -9.46
CA GLU A 37 -11.69 -5.12 -10.33
C GLU A 37 -10.96 -6.29 -10.99
N SER A 38 -9.75 -6.07 -11.49
CA SER A 38 -8.95 -7.12 -12.12
C SER A 38 -8.66 -8.31 -11.18
N LEU A 39 -8.54 -8.06 -9.87
CA LEU A 39 -8.33 -9.09 -8.84
C LEU A 39 -9.59 -9.87 -8.46
N LYS A 40 -10.79 -9.41 -8.87
CA LYS A 40 -12.04 -10.17 -8.67
C LYS A 40 -12.16 -11.31 -9.65
N ILE A 41 -11.58 -11.16 -10.84
CA ILE A 41 -11.60 -12.15 -11.91
C ILE A 41 -10.61 -13.26 -11.56
N PRO A 42 -11.06 -14.49 -11.24
CA PRO A 42 -10.16 -15.57 -10.89
C PRO A 42 -9.36 -15.99 -12.13
N ASP A 43 -8.08 -15.64 -12.15
CA ASP A 43 -7.19 -15.99 -13.25
C ASP A 43 -6.55 -17.35 -12.94
N LYS A 44 -7.01 -18.42 -13.62
CA LYS A 44 -6.53 -19.79 -13.40
C LYS A 44 -5.06 -20.00 -13.79
N PHE A 45 -4.45 -19.05 -14.51
CA PHE A 45 -3.13 -19.20 -15.13
C PHE A 45 -2.07 -18.20 -14.62
N ASN A 46 -2.45 -17.22 -13.80
CA ASN A 46 -1.52 -16.20 -13.30
C ASN A 46 -1.20 -16.44 -11.82
N SER A 47 -0.06 -17.08 -11.56
CA SER A 47 0.44 -17.39 -10.22
C SER A 47 0.73 -16.15 -9.36
N GLU A 48 1.05 -15.00 -9.98
CA GLU A 48 1.25 -13.73 -9.25
C GLU A 48 -0.08 -13.12 -8.75
N LYS A 49 -1.16 -13.23 -9.53
CA LYS A 49 -2.53 -12.91 -9.06
C LYS A 49 -3.03 -13.93 -8.04
N ALA A 50 -2.45 -15.13 -8.03
CA ALA A 50 -2.78 -16.23 -7.13
C ALA A 50 -1.98 -16.23 -5.82
N ALA A 51 -1.44 -15.09 -5.38
CA ALA A 51 -1.11 -14.90 -3.98
C ALA A 51 -2.41 -15.04 -3.17
N LYS A 52 -2.73 -16.29 -2.79
CA LYS A 52 -3.91 -16.72 -2.04
C LYS A 52 -4.27 -15.62 -1.06
N LYS A 53 -5.49 -15.07 -1.15
CA LYS A 53 -6.13 -14.09 -0.24
C LYS A 53 -5.74 -14.32 1.24
N SER A 54 -4.53 -13.93 1.61
CA SER A 54 -3.85 -14.32 2.84
C SER A 54 -3.76 -13.10 3.73
N LYS A 55 -3.63 -13.34 5.03
CA LYS A 55 -3.31 -12.26 5.95
C LYS A 55 -1.85 -11.91 5.76
N VAL A 56 -1.55 -10.61 5.73
CA VAL A 56 -0.21 -10.06 5.73
C VAL A 56 -0.08 -9.07 6.88
N HIS A 57 1.15 -8.90 7.36
CA HIS A 57 1.53 -7.76 8.16
C HIS A 57 2.13 -6.70 7.27
N ILE A 58 1.63 -5.47 7.38
CA ILE A 58 2.24 -4.28 6.79
C ILE A 58 3.03 -3.60 7.89
N PHE A 59 4.29 -3.26 7.60
CA PHE A 59 5.14 -2.40 8.42
C PHE A 59 5.47 -1.14 7.61
N LEU A 60 5.16 0.02 8.17
CA LEU A 60 5.40 1.33 7.58
C LEU A 60 6.41 2.10 8.41
N THR A 61 7.63 2.18 7.91
CA THR A 61 8.76 2.90 8.53
C THR A 61 9.00 4.24 7.83
N MET A 62 10.08 4.94 8.18
CA MET A 62 10.58 6.06 7.38
C MET A 62 11.19 5.62 6.04
N GLY A 63 11.78 4.42 6.01
CA GLY A 63 12.47 3.92 4.82
C GLY A 63 11.53 3.31 3.78
N GLY A 64 10.39 2.76 4.19
CA GLY A 64 9.52 2.07 3.26
C GLY A 64 8.32 1.35 3.87
N ILE A 65 7.68 0.58 3.00
CA ILE A 65 6.57 -0.31 3.31
C ILE A 65 7.05 -1.74 3.11
N ASP A 66 7.07 -2.52 4.18
CA ASP A 66 7.32 -3.95 4.12
C ASP A 66 6.01 -4.72 4.27
N ILE A 67 5.83 -5.72 3.41
CA ILE A 67 4.66 -6.60 3.39
C ILE A 67 5.14 -8.01 3.69
N LEU A 68 4.77 -8.53 4.84
CA LEU A 68 5.20 -9.85 5.33
C LEU A 68 4.02 -10.81 5.36
N GLU A 69 4.25 -12.08 5.03
CA GLU A 69 3.25 -13.13 5.26
C GLU A 69 2.98 -13.26 6.76
N ASN A 70 1.69 -13.40 7.14
CA ASN A 70 1.30 -13.23 8.53
C ASN A 70 1.84 -14.30 9.49
N LYS A 71 1.93 -15.57 9.07
CA LYS A 71 2.34 -16.67 9.95
C LYS A 71 3.86 -16.81 10.05
N THR A 72 4.51 -16.87 8.91
CA THR A 72 5.95 -17.13 8.75
C THR A 72 6.78 -15.86 8.91
N LYS A 73 6.17 -14.68 8.78
CA LYS A 73 6.86 -13.39 8.69
C LYS A 73 7.83 -13.33 7.50
N TYR A 74 7.64 -14.18 6.50
CA TYR A 74 8.42 -14.11 5.26
C TYR A 74 8.13 -12.79 4.54
N LEU A 75 9.20 -12.08 4.17
CA LEU A 75 9.10 -10.82 3.44
C LEU A 75 8.62 -11.08 2.00
N LEU A 76 7.43 -10.59 1.67
CA LEU A 76 6.84 -10.74 0.33
C LEU A 76 7.28 -9.60 -0.58
N TYR A 77 7.22 -8.37 -0.07
CA TYR A 77 7.57 -7.16 -0.82
C TYR A 77 8.15 -6.10 0.11
N THR A 78 9.12 -5.36 -0.41
CA THR A 78 9.62 -4.11 0.16
C THR A 78 9.45 -3.02 -0.88
N CYS A 79 8.76 -1.95 -0.50
CA CYS A 79 8.60 -0.76 -1.32
C CYS A 79 9.28 0.41 -0.61
N PRO A 80 10.44 0.89 -1.07
CA PRO A 80 11.04 2.11 -0.53
C PRO A 80 10.02 3.24 -0.61
N LEU A 81 9.92 4.05 0.45
CA LEU A 81 8.88 5.08 0.51
C LEU A 81 9.01 6.09 -0.63
N SER A 82 10.23 6.31 -1.13
CA SER A 82 10.52 7.14 -2.29
C SER A 82 9.94 6.64 -3.61
N THR A 83 9.63 5.34 -3.71
CA THR A 83 9.02 4.74 -4.90
C THR A 83 7.49 4.79 -4.85
N VAL A 84 6.90 5.06 -3.69
CA VAL A 84 5.45 5.07 -3.49
C VAL A 84 4.90 6.38 -4.04
N SER A 85 4.13 6.28 -5.11
CA SER A 85 3.63 7.43 -5.86
C SER A 85 2.16 7.73 -5.58
N PHE A 86 1.40 6.85 -4.96
CA PHE A 86 -0.01 7.14 -4.65
C PHE A 86 -0.55 6.22 -3.57
N CYS A 87 -1.50 6.69 -2.75
CA CYS A 87 -2.25 5.83 -1.84
C CYS A 87 -3.67 6.34 -1.57
N ALA A 88 -4.64 5.44 -1.49
CA ALA A 88 -6.03 5.82 -1.20
C ALA A 88 -6.85 4.65 -0.65
N VAL A 89 -7.89 5.00 0.10
CA VAL A 89 -9.03 4.12 0.39
C VAL A 89 -10.01 4.23 -0.77
N LEU A 90 -10.50 3.10 -1.29
CA LEU A 90 -11.47 3.10 -2.38
C LEU A 90 -12.81 3.67 -1.91
N ARG A 91 -13.36 4.62 -2.68
CA ARG A 91 -14.68 5.20 -2.39
C ARG A 91 -15.79 4.17 -2.56
N SER A 92 -15.69 3.35 -3.62
CA SER A 92 -16.61 2.25 -3.93
C SER A 92 -16.55 1.10 -2.93
N SER A 93 -15.44 0.95 -2.19
CA SER A 93 -15.28 -0.06 -1.14
C SER A 93 -14.40 0.47 0.00
N PRO A 94 -14.99 1.14 1.01
CA PRO A 94 -14.23 1.78 2.09
C PRO A 94 -13.43 0.83 2.99
N LYS A 95 -13.58 -0.48 2.80
CA LYS A 95 -12.80 -1.53 3.46
C LYS A 95 -11.51 -1.86 2.72
N VAL A 96 -11.34 -1.32 1.52
CA VAL A 96 -10.20 -1.56 0.63
C VAL A 96 -9.32 -0.32 0.59
N PHE A 97 -8.05 -0.51 0.87
CA PHE A 97 -7.00 0.47 0.74
C PHE A 97 -5.95 -0.07 -0.22
N GLY A 98 -5.32 0.82 -0.98
CA GLY A 98 -4.17 0.46 -1.79
C GLY A 98 -3.19 1.59 -1.98
N PHE A 99 -1.99 1.22 -2.43
CA PHE A 99 -0.96 2.16 -2.84
C PHE A 99 -0.32 1.72 -4.16
N VAL A 100 0.29 2.67 -4.86
CA VAL A 100 1.08 2.45 -6.08
C VAL A 100 2.53 2.72 -5.76
N ALA A 101 3.43 1.84 -6.20
CA ALA A 101 4.87 2.05 -6.12
C ALA A 101 5.55 1.67 -7.44
N GLN A 102 6.59 2.41 -7.81
CA GLN A 102 7.48 2.03 -8.90
C GLN A 102 8.31 0.81 -8.50
N HIS A 103 8.48 -0.13 -9.43
CA HIS A 103 9.34 -1.28 -9.21
C HIS A 103 10.82 -0.83 -9.21
N PRO A 104 11.65 -1.23 -8.22
CA PRO A 104 13.02 -0.72 -8.11
C PRO A 104 13.93 -1.00 -9.31
N ALA A 105 13.63 -2.06 -10.08
CA ALA A 105 14.44 -2.50 -11.21
C ALA A 105 13.78 -2.26 -12.59
N SER A 106 12.67 -1.51 -12.67
CA SER A 106 12.00 -1.24 -13.95
C SER A 106 11.10 -0.02 -13.87
N ASP A 107 10.81 0.61 -15.01
CA ASP A 107 9.84 1.73 -15.11
C ASP A 107 8.37 1.30 -15.07
N LEU A 108 8.11 0.17 -14.40
CA LEU A 108 6.78 -0.38 -14.20
C LEU A 108 6.26 -0.01 -12.81
N TYR A 109 4.97 0.31 -12.75
CA TYR A 109 4.30 0.58 -11.49
C TYR A 109 3.47 -0.63 -11.07
N HIS A 110 3.42 -0.86 -9.76
CA HIS A 110 2.59 -1.89 -9.16
C HIS A 110 1.61 -1.28 -8.16
N CYS A 111 0.35 -1.66 -8.27
CA CYS A 111 -0.68 -1.38 -7.28
C CYS A 111 -0.79 -2.55 -6.31
N TYR A 112 -0.72 -2.25 -5.02
CA TYR A 112 -0.86 -3.19 -3.91
C TYR A 112 -2.18 -2.93 -3.21
N LEU A 113 -3.04 -3.94 -3.14
CA LEU A 113 -4.41 -3.80 -2.63
C LEU A 113 -4.63 -4.68 -1.40
N PHE A 114 -5.27 -4.09 -0.40
CA PHE A 114 -5.53 -4.70 0.89
C PHE A 114 -6.97 -4.49 1.31
N GLN A 115 -7.48 -5.42 2.10
CA GLN A 115 -8.80 -5.34 2.71
C GLN A 115 -8.68 -5.51 4.23
N SER A 116 -9.25 -4.58 4.98
CA SER A 116 -9.44 -4.73 6.42
C SER A 116 -10.89 -5.09 6.74
N GLN A 117 -11.08 -6.05 7.64
CA GLN A 117 -12.39 -6.34 8.23
C GLN A 117 -12.67 -5.51 9.48
N LYS A 118 -11.62 -4.97 10.13
CA LYS A 118 -11.73 -4.16 11.33
C LYS A 118 -11.90 -2.68 10.96
N PHE A 119 -12.66 -1.98 11.80
CA PHE A 119 -13.13 -0.59 11.73
C PHE A 119 -12.30 0.37 10.83
N ASN A 120 -13.00 1.08 9.95
CA ASN A 120 -12.50 2.06 8.97
C ASN A 120 -11.51 3.10 9.56
N LYS A 121 -11.63 3.44 10.85
CA LYS A 121 -10.76 4.42 11.55
C LYS A 121 -9.27 4.06 11.50
N VAL A 122 -8.95 2.77 11.57
CA VAL A 122 -7.56 2.27 11.57
C VAL A 122 -6.94 2.52 10.20
N LEU A 123 -7.61 2.07 9.13
CA LEU A 123 -7.22 2.35 7.74
C LEU A 123 -7.17 3.84 7.41
N GLN A 124 -8.07 4.65 7.95
CA GLN A 124 -8.04 6.10 7.74
C GLN A 124 -6.85 6.75 8.45
N ARG A 125 -6.51 6.31 9.67
CA ARG A 125 -5.31 6.75 10.39
C ARG A 125 -4.05 6.35 9.64
N GLU A 126 -3.96 5.10 9.20
CA GLU A 126 -2.82 4.57 8.45
C GLU A 126 -2.67 5.26 7.08
N ASN A 127 -3.78 5.47 6.37
CA ASN A 127 -3.80 6.22 5.12
C ASN A 127 -3.34 7.67 5.33
N LYS A 128 -3.79 8.32 6.42
CA LYS A 128 -3.35 9.65 6.79
C LYS A 128 -1.86 9.68 7.11
N GLU A 129 -1.36 8.68 7.83
CA GLU A 129 0.06 8.57 8.13
C GLU A 129 0.89 8.41 6.86
N LEU A 130 0.51 7.46 6.00
CA LEU A 130 1.21 7.23 4.76
C LEU A 130 1.21 8.50 3.90
N LYS A 131 0.10 9.21 3.80
CA LYS A 131 0.04 10.52 3.13
C LYS A 131 0.98 11.55 3.73
N ARG A 132 1.06 11.63 5.07
CA ARG A 132 1.99 12.52 5.77
C ARG A 132 3.44 12.18 5.44
N LYS A 133 3.80 10.89 5.50
CA LYS A 133 5.15 10.41 5.18
C LYS A 133 5.50 10.65 3.70
N LEU A 134 4.54 10.49 2.77
CA LEU A 134 4.74 10.81 1.35
C LEU A 134 4.94 12.31 1.12
N ALA A 135 4.19 13.16 1.81
CA ALA A 135 4.33 14.62 1.70
C ALA A 135 5.66 15.13 2.27
N GLY A 136 6.16 14.53 3.36
CA GLY A 136 7.41 14.92 4.01
C GLY A 136 8.68 14.58 3.21
N ASN A 137 8.61 13.66 2.25
CA ASN A 137 9.80 13.21 1.50
C ASN A 137 10.21 14.14 0.32
N ASN A 138 9.68 15.36 0.21
CA ASN A 138 9.90 16.25 -0.96
C ASN A 138 9.59 15.62 -2.34
N ILE A 139 8.86 14.51 -2.37
CA ILE A 139 8.48 13.78 -3.59
C ILE A 139 7.11 14.23 -4.11
N TYR A 140 6.43 15.13 -3.41
CA TYR A 140 5.13 15.67 -3.84
C TYR A 140 5.09 17.21 -3.85
N GLU A 141 5.27 17.77 -5.05
CA GLU A 141 4.70 19.06 -5.42
C GLU A 141 3.19 18.84 -5.54
N THR A 142 2.44 19.29 -4.53
CA THR A 142 0.98 19.35 -4.62
C THR A 142 0.63 20.44 -5.63
N LYS A 143 0.66 20.14 -6.93
CA LYS A 143 -0.07 20.95 -7.91
C LYS A 143 -1.56 20.67 -7.74
N GLN A 144 -2.14 21.30 -6.72
CA GLN A 144 -3.54 21.69 -6.79
C GLN A 144 -3.63 22.81 -7.83
N VAL A 145 -4.32 22.51 -8.93
CA VAL A 145 -5.06 23.53 -9.66
C VAL A 145 -6.33 23.81 -8.85
#